data_AF-C8WR82-F1
#
_entry.id   AF-C8WR82-F1
#
_cell.length_a   1.000
_cell.length_b   1.000
_cell.length_c   1.000
_cell.angle_alpha   90.00
_cell.angle_beta   90.00
_cell.angle_gamma   90.00
#
_symmetry.space_group_name_H-M   'P 1'
#
loop_
_entity.id
_entity.type
_entity.pdbx_description
1 polymer ?
#
loop_
_entity_poly.entity_id
_entity_poly.type
_entity_poly.pdbx_seq_one_letter_code
_entity_poly.pdbx_strand_id
1 'polypeptide(L)'
;MSMSEVNTLPRLNEPAPDFEANTTHGKIKLSDLRGKWVVLFSHPADFTPVCSTEFGAFARRYEEFEKRNVQLIGLSIDSVQSHLAWVHDLEKAFGLKIPFPVIADLDMKVANLYGMIHPAANNTSTVRTVFFIDDKGILRAMIYYPMNVGRNISEILRVIDALQTADKNGVSCPADWQPGDPVVVPAPATLDAIESEEEAAAKGLEYKTWYLRMKKI
;
A
#
# COMPACT_ATOMS: atom_id res chain seq x y z
N MET A 1 -30.32 -21.82 -9.51
CA MET A 1 -28.90 -21.50 -9.76
C MET A 1 -28.56 -20.35 -8.84
N SER A 2 -27.76 -20.62 -7.80
CA SER A 2 -27.32 -19.57 -6.87
C SER A 2 -26.43 -18.62 -7.65
N MET A 3 -26.79 -17.33 -7.74
CA MET A 3 -25.85 -16.30 -8.19
C MET A 3 -24.65 -16.38 -7.25
N SER A 4 -23.52 -16.87 -7.74
CA SER A 4 -22.27 -16.79 -7.00
C SER A 4 -22.05 -15.31 -6.69
N GLU A 5 -22.01 -14.94 -5.42
CA GLU A 5 -21.58 -13.60 -5.00
C GLU A 5 -20.24 -13.31 -5.66
N VAL A 6 -20.24 -12.37 -6.59
CA VAL A 6 -19.00 -11.91 -7.20
C VAL A 6 -18.40 -10.92 -6.21
N ASN A 7 -17.43 -11.37 -5.42
CA ASN A 7 -16.62 -10.47 -4.60
C ASN A 7 -15.86 -9.53 -5.54
N THR A 8 -16.31 -8.28 -5.64
CA THR A 8 -15.66 -7.27 -6.47
C THR A 8 -14.49 -6.68 -5.73
N LEU A 9 -13.37 -6.48 -6.42
CA LEU A 9 -12.22 -5.79 -5.85
C LEU A 9 -12.58 -4.33 -5.50
N PRO A 10 -11.99 -3.77 -4.42
CA PRO A 10 -12.01 -2.34 -4.17
C PRO A 10 -11.48 -1.56 -5.37
N ARG A 11 -12.02 -0.36 -5.60
CA ARG A 11 -11.67 0.47 -6.74
C ARG A 11 -10.69 1.57 -6.33
N LEU A 12 -9.73 1.83 -7.22
CA LEU A 12 -8.80 2.94 -7.03
C LEU A 12 -9.54 4.28 -7.13
N ASN A 13 -9.09 5.25 -6.35
CA ASN A 13 -9.64 6.60 -6.22
C ASN A 13 -11.07 6.66 -5.65
N GLU A 14 -11.56 5.57 -5.05
CA GLU A 14 -12.78 5.53 -4.24
C GLU A 14 -12.43 5.37 -2.74
N PRO A 15 -13.34 5.72 -1.82
CA PRO A 15 -13.15 5.45 -0.40
C PRO A 15 -12.83 3.97 -0.17
N ALA A 16 -11.76 3.71 0.58
CA ALA A 16 -11.41 2.34 0.97
C ALA A 16 -12.53 1.74 1.85
N PRO A 17 -12.92 0.46 1.65
CA PRO A 17 -13.95 -0.17 2.46
C PRO A 17 -13.65 -0.07 3.97
N ASP A 18 -14.51 0.63 4.71
CA ASP A 18 -14.29 0.82 6.15
C ASP A 18 -14.47 -0.51 6.89
N PHE A 19 -13.69 -0.69 7.95
CA PHE A 19 -13.77 -1.86 8.81
C PHE A 19 -13.45 -1.50 10.26
N GLU A 20 -13.89 -2.36 11.16
CA GLU A 20 -13.50 -2.36 12.56
C GLU A 20 -13.08 -3.79 12.91
N ALA A 21 -11.89 -3.96 13.47
CA ALA A 21 -11.31 -5.28 13.71
C ALA A 21 -10.44 -5.33 14.98
N ASN A 22 -10.27 -6.52 15.54
CA ASN A 22 -9.35 -6.77 16.64
C ASN A 22 -7.93 -6.97 16.10
N THR A 23 -6.94 -6.39 16.78
CA THR A 23 -5.53 -6.52 16.41
C THR A 23 -4.67 -6.88 17.61
N THR A 24 -3.39 -7.18 17.36
CA THR A 24 -2.36 -7.31 18.41
C THR A 24 -2.19 -6.07 19.30
N HIS A 25 -2.66 -4.89 18.86
CA HIS A 25 -2.58 -3.63 19.59
C HIS A 25 -3.94 -3.14 20.10
N GLY A 26 -4.95 -4.01 20.12
CA GLY A 26 -6.33 -3.66 20.47
C GLY A 26 -7.20 -3.42 19.25
N LYS A 27 -8.40 -2.88 19.47
CA LYS A 27 -9.39 -2.64 18.41
C LYS A 27 -8.94 -1.48 17.52
N ILE A 28 -9.10 -1.63 16.21
CA ILE A 28 -8.80 -0.58 15.24
C ILE A 28 -10.00 -0.38 14.32
N LYS A 29 -10.19 0.86 13.86
CA LYS A 29 -11.15 1.21 12.82
C LYS A 29 -10.44 2.02 11.75
N LEU A 30 -10.62 1.66 10.48
CA LEU A 30 -9.89 2.31 9.39
C LEU A 30 -10.19 3.81 9.32
N SER A 31 -11.47 4.19 9.46
CA SER A 31 -11.88 5.60 9.44
C SER A 31 -11.30 6.48 10.56
N ASP A 32 -10.82 5.88 11.66
CA ASP A 32 -10.17 6.60 12.76
C ASP A 32 -8.71 6.97 12.42
N LEU A 33 -8.14 6.39 11.35
CA LEU A 33 -6.76 6.63 10.91
C LEU A 33 -6.63 7.80 9.90
N ARG A 34 -7.73 8.47 9.56
CA ARG A 34 -7.70 9.66 8.70
C ARG A 34 -6.70 10.70 9.23
N GLY A 35 -6.00 11.35 8.31
CA GLY A 35 -4.83 12.18 8.59
C GLY A 35 -3.50 11.42 8.56
N LYS A 36 -3.52 10.08 8.43
CA LYS A 36 -2.35 9.25 8.13
C LYS A 36 -2.59 8.44 6.86
N TRP A 37 -1.53 8.20 6.11
CA TRP A 37 -1.55 7.17 5.09
C TRP A 37 -1.63 5.79 5.77
N VAL A 38 -2.24 4.80 5.12
CA VAL A 38 -2.32 3.44 5.63
C VAL A 38 -1.80 2.48 4.56
N VAL A 39 -0.89 1.59 4.98
CA VAL A 39 -0.53 0.41 4.21
C VAL A 39 -1.12 -0.81 4.92
N LEU A 40 -2.22 -1.30 4.36
CA LEU A 40 -2.84 -2.55 4.79
C LEU A 40 -2.28 -3.68 3.94
N PHE A 41 -1.70 -4.69 4.57
CA PHE A 41 -1.13 -5.82 3.85
C PHE A 41 -1.55 -7.14 4.48
N SER A 42 -1.82 -8.14 3.65
CA SER A 42 -2.19 -9.47 4.13
C SER A 42 -1.06 -10.48 4.01
N HIS A 43 -1.11 -11.53 4.81
CA HIS A 43 -0.25 -12.70 4.69
C HIS A 43 -1.09 -13.99 4.85
N PRO A 44 -0.69 -15.10 4.20
CA PRO A 44 -1.50 -16.32 4.22
C PRO A 44 -1.78 -16.90 5.61
N ALA A 45 -0.76 -17.03 6.44
CA ALA A 45 -0.85 -17.61 7.77
C ALA A 45 0.38 -17.25 8.64
N ASP A 46 0.16 -17.15 9.94
CA ASP A 46 1.21 -17.09 10.96
C ASP A 46 2.09 -18.36 10.93
N PHE A 47 3.28 -18.28 11.54
CA PHE A 47 4.23 -19.41 11.62
C PHE A 47 4.68 -19.99 10.27
N THR A 48 4.57 -19.23 9.17
CA THR A 48 5.06 -19.62 7.85
C THR A 48 6.31 -18.81 7.44
N PRO A 49 7.27 -19.42 6.71
CA PRO A 49 8.61 -18.85 6.54
C PRO A 49 8.62 -17.56 5.72
N VAL A 50 7.92 -17.51 4.58
CA VAL A 50 7.90 -16.30 3.72
C VAL A 50 7.20 -15.14 4.43
N CYS A 51 6.12 -15.39 5.18
CA CYS A 51 5.47 -14.34 5.98
C CYS A 51 6.42 -13.80 7.05
N SER A 52 7.21 -14.68 7.67
CA SER A 52 8.19 -14.31 8.69
C SER A 52 9.28 -13.40 8.11
N THR A 53 9.77 -13.67 6.90
CA THR A 53 10.76 -12.79 6.26
C THR A 53 10.19 -11.42 5.92
N GLU A 54 8.94 -11.34 5.48
CA GLU A 54 8.24 -10.08 5.17
C GLU A 54 8.02 -9.23 6.42
N PHE A 55 7.54 -9.82 7.52
CA PHE A 55 7.35 -9.09 8.78
C PHE A 55 8.66 -8.53 9.31
N GLY A 56 9.74 -9.31 9.28
CA GLY A 56 11.08 -8.81 9.62
C GLY A 56 11.55 -7.69 8.69
N ALA A 57 11.23 -7.76 7.39
CA ALA A 57 11.61 -6.73 6.41
C ALA A 57 10.84 -5.42 6.57
N PHE A 58 9.54 -5.49 6.88
CA PHE A 58 8.71 -4.33 7.25
C PHE A 58 9.20 -3.72 8.55
N ALA A 59 9.44 -4.52 9.59
CA ALA A 59 9.87 -4.03 10.88
C ALA A 59 11.23 -3.32 10.83
N ARG A 60 12.21 -3.85 10.09
CA ARG A 60 13.50 -3.17 9.85
C ARG A 60 13.38 -1.82 9.14
N ARG A 61 12.28 -1.59 8.42
CA ARG A 61 12.01 -0.36 7.66
C ARG A 61 10.90 0.47 8.29
N TYR A 62 10.43 0.13 9.49
CA TYR A 62 9.25 0.77 10.08
C TYR A 62 9.41 2.28 10.22
N GLU A 63 10.58 2.74 10.66
CA GLU A 63 10.89 4.17 10.77
C GLU A 63 10.76 4.92 9.44
N GLU A 64 11.00 4.26 8.30
CA GLU A 64 10.80 4.86 6.97
C GLU A 64 9.33 5.10 6.66
N PHE A 65 8.43 4.22 7.12
CA PHE A 65 6.99 4.43 7.03
C PHE A 65 6.53 5.55 7.97
N GLU A 66 7.07 5.60 9.20
CA GLU A 66 6.75 6.68 10.15
C GLU A 66 7.18 8.06 9.65
N LYS A 67 8.36 8.18 9.05
CA LYS A 67 8.84 9.43 8.41
C LYS A 67 7.91 9.95 7.33
N ARG A 68 7.14 9.05 6.70
CA ARG A 68 6.15 9.35 5.65
C ARG A 68 4.73 9.51 6.19
N ASN A 69 4.55 9.50 7.52
CA ASN A 69 3.24 9.52 8.18
C ASN A 69 2.33 8.37 7.73
N VAL A 70 2.89 7.15 7.64
CA VAL A 70 2.19 5.93 7.20
C VAL A 70 2.01 4.96 8.37
N GLN A 71 0.77 4.52 8.57
CA GLN A 71 0.42 3.42 9.46
C GLN A 71 0.49 2.09 8.70
N LEU A 72 1.40 1.20 9.11
CA LEU A 72 1.42 -0.19 8.66
C LEU A 72 0.40 -1.02 9.45
N ILE A 73 -0.32 -1.90 8.75
CA ILE A 73 -1.27 -2.84 9.36
C ILE A 73 -1.18 -4.18 8.63
N GLY A 74 -0.77 -5.22 9.36
CA GLY A 74 -0.80 -6.60 8.87
C GLY A 74 -2.18 -7.23 9.01
N LEU A 75 -2.45 -8.32 8.29
CA LEU A 75 -3.70 -9.07 8.38
C LEU A 75 -3.50 -10.53 7.97
N SER A 76 -3.99 -11.46 8.79
CA SER A 76 -4.35 -12.80 8.32
C SER A 76 -5.67 -13.23 8.96
N ILE A 77 -6.12 -14.42 8.62
CA ILE A 77 -7.34 -15.00 9.20
C ILE A 77 -7.06 -15.80 10.48
N ASP A 78 -5.85 -15.66 11.04
CA ASP A 78 -5.49 -16.30 12.30
C ASP A 78 -6.07 -15.52 13.50
N SER A 79 -6.04 -16.14 14.69
CA SER A 79 -6.50 -15.50 15.92
C SER A 79 -5.49 -14.50 16.47
N VAL A 80 -5.94 -13.56 17.31
CA VAL A 80 -5.04 -12.62 18.01
C VAL A 80 -4.00 -13.38 18.86
N GLN A 81 -4.38 -14.50 19.48
CA GLN A 81 -3.47 -15.33 20.27
C GLN A 81 -2.35 -15.93 19.42
N SER A 82 -2.68 -16.37 18.19
CA SER A 82 -1.68 -16.82 17.21
C SER A 82 -0.73 -15.69 16.86
N HIS A 83 -1.25 -14.50 16.54
CA HIS A 83 -0.40 -13.35 16.20
C HIS A 83 0.54 -12.98 17.35
N LEU A 84 0.06 -12.97 18.58
CA LEU A 84 0.89 -12.62 19.75
C LEU A 84 2.03 -13.63 19.95
N ALA A 85 1.74 -14.93 19.84
CA ALA A 85 2.75 -15.97 19.93
C ALA A 85 3.77 -15.87 18.78
N TRP A 86 3.29 -15.68 17.55
CA TRP A 86 4.14 -15.58 16.37
C TRP A 86 5.02 -14.32 16.40
N VAL A 87 4.45 -13.15 16.73
CA VAL A 87 5.20 -11.92 16.91
C VAL A 87 6.29 -12.10 17.96
N HIS A 88 5.99 -12.70 19.11
CA HIS A 88 6.98 -12.99 20.14
C HIS A 88 8.16 -13.82 19.60
N ASP A 89 7.88 -14.87 18.83
CA ASP A 89 8.90 -15.71 18.21
C ASP A 89 9.73 -14.95 17.16
N LEU A 90 9.09 -14.13 16.32
CA LEU A 90 9.79 -13.30 15.33
C LEU A 90 10.72 -12.29 15.99
N GLU A 91 10.27 -11.63 17.07
CA GLU A 91 11.09 -10.66 17.78
C GLU A 91 12.34 -11.30 18.38
N LYS A 92 12.19 -12.52 18.93
CA LYS A 92 13.31 -13.31 19.43
C LYS A 92 14.24 -13.77 18.30
N ALA A 93 13.68 -14.25 17.19
CA ALA A 93 14.45 -14.79 16.07
C ALA A 93 15.24 -13.72 15.31
N PHE A 94 14.68 -12.53 15.15
CA PHE A 94 15.30 -11.43 14.41
C PHE A 94 15.99 -10.39 15.28
N GLY A 95 15.80 -10.43 16.61
CA GLY A 95 16.37 -9.44 17.53
C GLY A 95 15.83 -8.02 17.31
N LEU A 96 14.59 -7.89 16.85
CA LEU A 96 13.93 -6.61 16.58
C LEU A 96 12.49 -6.64 17.07
N LYS A 97 11.85 -5.48 17.21
CA LYS A 97 10.42 -5.38 17.55
C LYS A 97 9.55 -5.40 16.30
N ILE A 98 8.33 -5.94 16.40
CA ILE A 98 7.29 -5.77 15.37
C ILE A 98 6.34 -4.65 15.84
N PRO A 99 6.54 -3.40 15.39
CA PRO A 99 5.91 -2.23 16.00
C PRO A 99 4.51 -1.89 15.46
N PHE A 100 3.96 -2.73 14.58
CA PHE A 100 2.69 -2.49 13.90
C PHE A 100 1.63 -3.54 14.25
N PRO A 101 0.34 -3.16 14.22
CA PRO A 101 -0.76 -4.08 14.49
C PRO A 101 -0.92 -5.14 13.40
N VAL A 102 -1.38 -6.32 13.82
CA VAL A 102 -1.85 -7.40 12.94
C VAL A 102 -3.32 -7.64 13.24
N ILE A 103 -4.19 -7.48 12.24
CA ILE A 103 -5.62 -7.78 12.31
C ILE A 103 -5.83 -9.30 12.34
N ALA A 104 -6.62 -9.74 13.31
CA ALA A 104 -7.15 -11.10 13.39
C ALA A 104 -8.52 -11.17 12.71
N ASP A 105 -8.56 -11.61 11.45
CA ASP A 105 -9.75 -11.64 10.61
C ASP A 105 -10.38 -13.05 10.54
N LEU A 106 -10.70 -13.63 11.71
CA LEU A 106 -11.20 -15.01 11.84
C LEU A 106 -12.48 -15.28 11.05
N ASP A 107 -13.34 -14.28 10.90
CA ASP A 107 -14.60 -14.35 10.13
C ASP A 107 -14.41 -13.98 8.65
N MET A 108 -13.17 -13.71 8.24
CA MET A 108 -12.76 -13.34 6.88
C MET A 108 -13.46 -12.07 6.37
N LYS A 109 -14.02 -11.25 7.25
CA LYS A 109 -14.82 -10.08 6.85
C LYS A 109 -13.97 -9.06 6.12
N VAL A 110 -12.81 -8.70 6.69
CA VAL A 110 -11.91 -7.71 6.07
C VAL A 110 -11.26 -8.28 4.82
N ALA A 111 -10.86 -9.56 4.85
CA ALA A 111 -10.31 -10.27 3.70
C ALA A 111 -11.29 -10.28 2.51
N ASN A 112 -12.58 -10.51 2.75
CA ASN A 112 -13.59 -10.46 1.69
C ASN A 112 -13.85 -9.05 1.19
N LEU A 113 -13.92 -8.03 2.07
CA LEU A 113 -14.08 -6.62 1.68
C LEU A 113 -12.99 -6.15 0.72
N TYR A 114 -11.77 -6.68 0.88
CA TYR A 114 -10.61 -6.32 0.07
C TYR A 114 -10.24 -7.37 -0.99
N GLY A 115 -11.06 -8.40 -1.18
CA GLY A 115 -10.80 -9.45 -2.16
C GLY A 115 -9.47 -10.19 -1.96
N MET A 116 -9.05 -10.39 -0.70
CA MET A 116 -7.77 -11.04 -0.35
C MET A 116 -7.83 -12.57 -0.47
N ILE A 117 -9.02 -13.16 -0.63
CA ILE A 117 -9.24 -14.60 -0.75
C ILE A 117 -9.37 -14.96 -2.22
N HIS A 118 -8.41 -15.72 -2.74
CA HIS A 118 -8.40 -16.18 -4.12
C HIS A 118 -8.64 -17.70 -4.13
N PRO A 119 -9.84 -18.20 -4.49
CA PRO A 119 -10.20 -19.60 -4.34
C PRO A 119 -9.28 -20.59 -5.06
N ALA A 120 -8.67 -20.18 -6.17
CA ALA A 120 -7.69 -20.99 -6.90
C ALA A 120 -6.35 -21.15 -6.17
N ALA A 121 -6.06 -20.30 -5.18
CA ALA A 121 -4.87 -20.40 -4.33
C ALA A 121 -5.21 -21.13 -3.02
N ASN A 122 -6.16 -20.61 -2.25
CA ASN A 122 -6.68 -21.23 -1.02
C ASN A 122 -8.00 -20.54 -0.61
N ASN A 123 -8.98 -21.31 -0.14
CA ASN A 123 -10.24 -20.80 0.39
C ASN A 123 -10.16 -20.36 1.85
N THR A 124 -9.12 -20.76 2.57
CA THR A 124 -8.94 -20.54 4.02
C THR A 124 -7.61 -19.84 4.32
N SER A 125 -7.12 -19.02 3.39
CA SER A 125 -5.95 -18.16 3.62
C SER A 125 -6.00 -16.99 2.65
N THR A 126 -5.49 -15.84 3.06
CA THR A 126 -5.31 -14.73 2.13
C THR A 126 -4.15 -14.97 1.16
N VAL A 127 -4.18 -14.33 0.00
CA VAL A 127 -2.96 -14.11 -0.79
C VAL A 127 -2.16 -12.95 -0.22
N ARG A 128 -0.99 -12.61 -0.79
CA ARG A 128 -0.14 -11.53 -0.29
C ARG A 128 -0.55 -10.21 -0.93
N THR A 129 -1.47 -9.48 -0.30
CA THR A 129 -1.97 -8.20 -0.82
C THR A 129 -1.28 -7.01 -0.16
N VAL A 130 -1.25 -5.87 -0.85
CA VAL A 130 -0.87 -4.57 -0.28
C VAL A 130 -1.84 -3.54 -0.81
N PHE A 131 -2.45 -2.75 0.07
CA PHE A 131 -3.32 -1.64 -0.26
C PHE A 131 -2.71 -0.35 0.27
N PHE A 132 -2.66 0.67 -0.58
CA PHE A 132 -2.15 1.99 -0.27
C PHE A 132 -3.34 2.92 -0.13
N ILE A 133 -3.62 3.38 1.07
CA ILE A 133 -4.77 4.24 1.37
C ILE A 133 -4.22 5.60 1.82
N ASP A 134 -4.68 6.68 1.21
CA ASP A 134 -4.19 8.02 1.55
C ASP A 134 -4.76 8.55 2.88
N ASP A 135 -4.29 9.74 3.26
CA ASP A 135 -4.69 10.45 4.48
C ASP A 135 -6.18 10.84 4.52
N LYS A 136 -6.89 10.76 3.39
CA LYS A 136 -8.33 11.00 3.29
C LYS A 136 -9.15 9.71 3.34
N GLY A 137 -8.48 8.55 3.38
CA GLY A 137 -9.12 7.24 3.35
C GLY A 137 -9.48 6.77 1.95
N ILE A 138 -8.81 7.28 0.90
CA ILE A 138 -9.04 6.88 -0.49
C ILE A 138 -8.02 5.80 -0.88
N LEU A 139 -8.46 4.73 -1.55
CA LEU A 139 -7.57 3.69 -2.05
C LEU A 139 -6.80 4.19 -3.28
N ARG A 140 -5.47 4.15 -3.26
CA ARG A 140 -4.59 4.76 -4.28
C ARG A 140 -3.84 3.76 -5.13
N ALA A 141 -3.47 2.63 -4.56
CA ALA A 141 -2.85 1.53 -5.29
C ALA A 141 -3.14 0.21 -4.58
N MET A 142 -3.01 -0.90 -5.32
CA MET A 142 -3.09 -2.24 -4.79
C MET A 142 -2.13 -3.19 -5.51
N ILE A 143 -1.57 -4.14 -4.78
CA ILE A 143 -0.60 -5.13 -5.29
C ILE A 143 -1.03 -6.51 -4.78
N TYR A 144 -1.03 -7.51 -5.67
CA TYR A 144 -1.37 -8.90 -5.34
C TYR A 144 -0.21 -9.83 -5.72
N TYR A 145 0.41 -10.44 -4.72
CA TYR A 145 1.43 -11.46 -4.89
C TYR A 145 0.83 -12.84 -4.56
N PRO A 146 1.27 -13.91 -5.25
CA PRO A 146 0.89 -15.27 -4.88
C PRO A 146 1.55 -15.65 -3.54
N MET A 147 1.07 -16.75 -2.94
CA MET A 147 1.53 -17.19 -1.62
C MET A 147 3.04 -17.52 -1.56
N ASN A 148 3.65 -17.91 -2.69
CA ASN A 148 5.03 -18.38 -2.78
C ASN A 148 6.07 -17.29 -3.10
N VAL A 149 5.67 -16.03 -3.32
CA VAL A 149 6.60 -14.94 -3.66
C VAL A 149 6.52 -13.86 -2.57
N GLY A 150 7.65 -13.59 -1.90
CA GLY A 150 7.75 -12.48 -0.95
C GLY A 150 7.80 -11.13 -1.66
N ARG A 151 7.19 -10.11 -1.05
CA ARG A 151 7.08 -8.75 -1.59
C ARG A 151 8.37 -7.95 -1.45
N ASN A 152 8.55 -7.00 -2.36
CA ASN A 152 9.63 -6.02 -2.30
C ASN A 152 9.20 -4.80 -1.45
N ILE A 153 9.75 -4.67 -0.24
CA ILE A 153 9.37 -3.59 0.69
C ILE A 153 9.90 -2.22 0.21
N SER A 154 11.00 -2.19 -0.54
CA SER A 154 11.50 -0.96 -1.13
C SER A 154 10.54 -0.41 -2.18
N GLU A 155 9.87 -1.28 -2.94
CA GLU A 155 8.85 -0.85 -3.90
C GLU A 155 7.61 -0.28 -3.19
N ILE A 156 7.22 -0.86 -2.06
CA ILE A 156 6.12 -0.31 -1.25
C ILE A 156 6.46 1.11 -0.78
N LEU A 157 7.69 1.33 -0.28
CA LEU A 157 8.15 2.68 0.10
C LEU A 157 8.17 3.63 -1.10
N ARG A 158 8.68 3.18 -2.26
CA ARG A 158 8.74 3.99 -3.49
C ARG A 158 7.36 4.39 -3.99
N VAL A 159 6.37 3.49 -3.94
CA VAL A 159 4.98 3.80 -4.30
C VAL A 159 4.39 4.87 -3.38
N ILE A 160 4.64 4.79 -2.07
CA ILE A 160 4.22 5.84 -1.11
C ILE A 160 4.86 7.18 -1.49
N ASP A 161 6.18 7.18 -1.72
CA ASP A 161 6.91 8.40 -2.10
C ASP A 161 6.36 9.02 -3.38
N ALA A 162 6.09 8.19 -4.40
CA ALA A 162 5.55 8.65 -5.67
C ALA A 162 4.14 9.23 -5.52
N LEU A 163 3.26 8.57 -4.76
CA LEU A 163 1.90 9.04 -4.53
C LEU A 163 1.87 10.35 -3.73
N GLN A 164 2.63 10.42 -2.63
CA GLN A 164 2.72 11.65 -1.81
C GLN A 164 3.36 12.79 -2.61
N THR A 165 4.35 12.51 -3.44
CA THR A 165 4.98 13.49 -4.33
C THR A 165 4.00 14.02 -5.37
N ALA A 166 3.25 13.13 -6.02
CA ALA A 166 2.25 13.50 -7.02
C ALA A 166 1.17 14.41 -6.42
N ASP A 167 0.63 14.02 -5.26
CA ASP A 167 -0.43 14.77 -4.58
C ASP A 167 0.05 16.15 -4.10
N LYS A 168 1.24 16.21 -3.48
CA LYS A 168 1.79 17.46 -2.94
C LYS A 168 2.11 18.48 -4.02
N ASN A 169 2.56 18.03 -5.19
CA ASN A 169 3.11 18.91 -6.22
C ASN A 169 2.21 19.07 -7.45
N GLY A 170 1.12 18.31 -7.57
CA GLY A 170 0.24 18.32 -8.74
C GLY A 170 0.95 17.81 -10.01
N VAL A 171 1.74 16.75 -9.86
CA VAL A 171 2.61 16.18 -10.91
C VAL A 171 2.42 14.68 -11.02
N SER A 172 3.00 14.07 -12.06
CA SER A 172 3.08 12.62 -12.22
C SER A 172 4.51 12.13 -12.07
N CYS A 173 4.69 10.94 -11.51
CA CYS A 173 6.00 10.29 -11.46
C CYS A 173 6.16 9.37 -12.69
N PRO A 174 7.26 9.48 -13.48
CA PRO A 174 7.50 8.62 -14.63
C PRO A 174 7.78 7.16 -14.23
N ALA A 175 7.93 6.29 -15.23
CA ALA A 175 8.40 4.91 -15.02
C ALA A 175 9.76 4.91 -14.29
N ASP A 176 9.93 3.95 -13.38
CA ASP A 176 11.14 3.74 -12.56
C ASP A 176 11.55 4.92 -11.65
N TRP A 177 10.69 5.94 -11.51
CA TRP A 177 10.97 7.13 -10.72
C TRP A 177 11.33 6.82 -9.26
N GLN A 178 12.38 7.49 -8.78
CA GLN A 178 12.81 7.53 -7.38
C GLN A 178 12.75 8.97 -6.84
N PRO A 179 12.66 9.15 -5.51
CA PRO A 179 12.79 10.47 -4.89
C PRO A 179 14.03 11.24 -5.38
N GLY A 180 13.81 12.43 -5.92
CA GLY A 180 14.85 13.30 -6.49
C GLY A 180 14.94 13.25 -8.02
N ASP A 181 14.33 12.26 -8.67
CA ASP A 181 14.23 12.22 -10.14
C ASP A 181 13.22 13.26 -10.66
N PRO A 182 13.38 13.73 -11.91
CA PRO A 182 12.40 14.63 -12.53
C PRO A 182 10.99 14.05 -12.57
N VAL A 183 10.01 14.89 -12.28
CA VAL A 183 8.57 14.59 -12.37
C VAL A 183 8.00 15.11 -13.68
N VAL A 184 6.92 14.49 -14.15
CA VAL A 184 6.18 14.90 -15.35
C VAL A 184 5.11 15.93 -14.96
N VAL A 185 5.08 17.08 -15.63
CA VAL A 185 4.01 18.07 -15.44
C VAL A 185 2.78 17.69 -16.28
N PRO A 186 1.55 18.07 -15.87
CA PRO A 186 0.35 17.80 -16.65
C PRO A 186 0.48 18.27 -18.11
N ALA A 187 0.02 17.43 -19.03
CA ALA A 187 -0.07 17.79 -20.43
C ALA A 187 -1.14 18.89 -20.62
N PRO A 188 -0.94 19.83 -21.56
CA PRO A 188 -1.97 20.78 -21.93
C PRO A 188 -3.25 20.07 -22.40
N ALA A 189 -4.42 20.59 -22.02
CA ALA A 189 -5.71 20.01 -22.39
C ALA A 189 -6.32 20.61 -23.67
N THR A 190 -5.75 21.71 -24.17
CA THR A 190 -6.23 22.44 -25.35
C THR A 190 -5.06 22.84 -26.25
N LEU A 191 -5.35 23.08 -27.53
CA LEU A 191 -4.34 23.54 -28.50
C LEU A 191 -3.72 24.88 -28.10
N ASP A 192 -4.52 25.82 -27.59
CA ASP A 192 -4.05 27.13 -27.16
C ASP A 192 -3.15 27.08 -25.92
N ALA A 193 -3.18 25.98 -25.16
CA ALA A 193 -2.33 25.76 -24.00
C ALA A 193 -1.02 25.03 -24.34
N ILE A 194 -0.79 24.68 -25.61
CA ILE A 194 0.47 24.10 -26.06
C ILE A 194 1.55 25.18 -26.03
N GLU A 195 2.53 24.96 -25.17
CA GLU A 195 3.69 25.85 -25.03
C GLU A 195 4.79 25.46 -26.02
N SER A 196 5.51 26.45 -26.53
CA SER A 196 6.76 26.21 -27.26
C SER A 196 7.85 25.68 -26.33
N GLU A 197 8.94 25.17 -26.92
CA GLU A 197 10.11 24.75 -26.15
C GLU A 197 10.71 25.92 -25.35
N GLU A 198 10.75 27.11 -25.94
CA GLU A 198 11.28 28.33 -25.29
C GLU A 198 10.40 28.77 -24.11
N GLU A 199 9.07 28.72 -24.25
CA GLU A 199 8.13 29.05 -23.18
C GLU A 199 8.24 28.06 -22.01
N ALA A 200 8.36 26.77 -22.32
CA ALA A 200 8.58 25.72 -21.32
C ALA A 200 9.93 25.88 -20.62
N ALA A 201 10.99 26.16 -21.37
CA ALA A 201 12.33 26.41 -20.82
C ALA A 201 12.37 27.64 -19.91
N ALA A 202 11.63 28.71 -20.25
CA ALA A 202 11.49 29.89 -19.40
C ALA A 202 10.81 29.58 -18.05
N LYS A 203 10.03 28.50 -17.97
CA LYS A 203 9.43 27.96 -16.73
C LYS A 203 10.29 26.92 -16.03
N GLY A 204 11.52 26.68 -16.50
CA GLY A 204 12.44 25.68 -15.96
C GLY A 204 12.03 24.24 -16.25
N LEU A 205 11.24 24.02 -17.31
CA LEU A 205 10.84 22.68 -17.72
C LEU A 205 11.83 22.09 -18.72
N GLU A 206 12.17 20.82 -18.53
CA GLU A 206 12.79 20.00 -19.57
C GLU A 206 11.70 19.63 -20.60
N TYR A 207 11.86 20.10 -21.83
CA TYR A 207 10.90 19.91 -22.91
C TYR A 207 11.37 18.80 -23.85
N LYS A 208 10.60 17.70 -23.95
CA LYS A 208 10.80 16.68 -24.99
C LYS A 208 9.78 16.83 -26.11
N THR A 209 8.55 17.15 -25.74
CA THR A 209 7.44 17.48 -26.63
C THR A 209 6.33 18.13 -25.81
N TRP A 210 5.32 18.73 -26.45
CA TRP A 210 4.30 19.53 -25.79
C TRP A 210 3.54 18.77 -24.68
N TYR A 211 3.37 17.45 -24.83
CA TYR A 211 2.71 16.58 -23.86
C TYR A 211 3.66 15.89 -22.88
N LEU A 212 4.98 15.99 -23.08
CA LEU A 212 6.01 15.40 -22.22
C LEU A 212 7.03 16.45 -21.83
N ARG A 213 6.76 17.06 -20.68
CA ARG A 213 7.57 18.09 -20.07
C ARG A 213 7.83 17.70 -18.62
N MET A 214 9.05 17.94 -18.16
CA MET A 214 9.49 17.47 -16.85
C MET A 214 10.11 18.60 -16.04
N LYS A 215 10.11 18.47 -14.72
CA LYS A 215 10.82 19.40 -13.82
C LYS A 215 11.41 18.65 -12.64
N LYS A 216 12.42 19.23 -12.00
CA LYS A 216 12.88 18.79 -10.66
C LYS A 216 12.03 19.46 -9.58
N ILE A 217 11.90 18.79 -8.44
CA ILE A 217 11.19 19.26 -7.24
C ILE A 217 12.13 19.31 -6.04
#